data_AF-A0A444KIY5-F1
#
_entry.id   AF-A0A444KIY5-F1
#
_cell.length_a   1.000
_cell.length_b   1.000
_cell.length_c   1.000
_cell.angle_alpha   90.00
_cell.angle_beta   90.00
_cell.angle_gamma   90.00
#
_symmetry.space_group_name_H-M   'P 1'
#
loop_
_entity.id
_entity.type
_entity.pdbx_description
1 polymer ?
#
loop_
_entity_poly.entity_id
_entity_poly.type
_entity_poly.pdbx_seq_one_letter_code
_entity_poly.pdbx_strand_id
1 'polypeptide(L)'
;MKVIAEIGVNHDGDVNVALKMVDACKRLGADYAKFQIFDPAKLVTARARRATYQTQTVGAGSQFDMLKSLQLSFDEFRTLKAYCDDIGIAFLATPFDEDSACFLIDDLGCRTVKVGSGDMDNIPLLLLIASKGVEMIVSTGMATVDEIRRSVDAIAYGQICYRNGTDPFEGGFPSLEMITQSGRSSQENGTLAAFLTLLH
;
A
#
# COMPACT_ATOMS: atom_id res chain seq x y z
N MET A 1 8.08 21.32 0.49
CA MET A 1 8.49 19.90 0.47
C MET A 1 7.64 19.20 1.51
N LYS A 2 7.01 18.05 1.18
CA LYS A 2 6.26 17.26 2.18
C LYS A 2 7.19 16.22 2.81
N VAL A 3 7.06 15.98 4.11
CA VAL A 3 7.85 15.04 4.92
C VAL A 3 6.96 13.93 5.44
N ILE A 4 7.31 12.69 5.12
CA ILE A 4 6.61 11.49 5.59
C ILE A 4 7.46 10.85 6.68
N ALA A 5 6.97 10.83 7.92
CA ALA A 5 7.59 10.10 9.01
C ALA A 5 7.08 8.66 9.02
N GLU A 6 7.95 7.71 8.69
CA GLU A 6 7.61 6.27 8.70
C GLU A 6 7.62 5.73 10.13
N ILE A 7 6.44 5.51 10.70
CA ILE A 7 6.26 4.72 11.92
C ILE A 7 6.36 3.24 11.56
N GLY A 8 5.78 2.83 10.43
CA GLY A 8 5.84 1.46 9.94
C GLY A 8 5.25 0.48 10.95
N VAL A 9 6.07 -0.44 11.44
CA VAL A 9 5.75 -1.43 12.49
C VAL A 9 6.51 -1.17 13.80
N ASN A 10 7.18 -0.02 13.96
CA ASN A 10 8.02 0.28 15.13
C ASN A 10 7.23 0.44 16.45
N HIS A 11 5.91 0.36 16.39
CA HIS A 11 5.03 0.36 17.56
C HIS A 11 4.96 -1.01 18.26
N ASP A 12 5.62 -2.04 17.73
CA ASP A 12 5.71 -3.38 18.33
C ASP A 12 4.35 -3.99 18.70
N GLY A 13 3.32 -3.74 17.87
CA GLY A 13 1.95 -4.20 18.12
C GLY A 13 1.19 -3.48 19.24
N ASP A 14 1.70 -2.36 19.78
CA ASP A 14 1.03 -1.57 20.82
C ASP A 14 0.52 -0.21 20.28
N VAL A 15 -0.81 -0.04 20.22
CA VAL A 15 -1.46 1.21 19.79
C VAL A 15 -1.04 2.42 20.63
N ASN A 16 -0.75 2.25 21.92
CA ASN A 16 -0.33 3.37 22.78
C ASN A 16 1.09 3.84 22.43
N VAL A 17 1.96 2.93 22.00
CA VAL A 17 3.27 3.28 21.47
C VAL A 17 3.11 4.01 20.13
N ALA A 18 2.23 3.51 19.25
CA ALA A 18 1.91 4.18 17.99
C ALA A 18 1.40 5.62 18.20
N LEU A 19 0.49 5.86 19.15
CA LEU A 19 -0.02 7.21 19.49
C LEU A 19 1.11 8.15 19.95
N LYS A 20 2.02 7.69 20.81
CA LYS A 20 3.20 8.47 21.24
C LYS A 20 4.14 8.78 20.07
N MET A 21 4.25 7.87 19.11
CA MET A 21 5.04 8.10 17.90
C MET A 21 4.38 9.16 17.01
N VAL A 22 3.05 9.15 16.88
CA VAL A 22 2.30 10.21 16.18
C VAL A 22 2.56 11.58 16.80
N ASP A 23 2.55 11.70 18.13
CA ASP A 23 2.92 12.94 18.83
C ASP A 23 4.34 13.39 18.50
N ALA A 24 5.29 12.45 18.43
CA ALA A 24 6.67 12.75 18.08
C ALA A 24 6.77 13.23 16.62
N CYS A 25 6.08 12.59 15.68
CA CYS A 25 6.01 13.04 14.28
C CYS A 25 5.47 14.46 14.17
N LYS A 26 4.36 14.76 14.85
CA LYS A 26 3.75 16.10 14.86
C LYS A 26 4.69 17.14 15.45
N ARG A 27 5.29 16.86 16.61
CA ARG A 27 6.24 17.76 17.29
C ARG A 27 7.45 18.09 16.43
N LEU A 28 7.92 17.13 15.63
CA LEU A 28 9.07 17.29 14.72
C LEU A 28 8.69 17.94 13.39
N GLY A 29 7.41 18.27 13.17
CA GLY A 29 6.96 18.98 11.97
C GLY A 29 6.82 18.08 10.73
N ALA A 30 6.60 16.78 10.90
CA ALA A 30 6.26 15.91 9.77
C ALA A 30 4.86 16.24 9.23
N ASP A 31 4.69 16.14 7.91
CA ASP A 31 3.38 16.32 7.26
C ASP A 31 2.52 15.06 7.41
N TYR A 32 3.14 13.87 7.37
CA TYR A 32 2.46 12.59 7.50
C TYR A 32 3.07 11.70 8.57
N ALA A 33 2.21 11.02 9.34
CA ALA A 33 2.56 9.81 10.08
C ALA A 33 2.17 8.60 9.24
N LYS A 34 3.15 7.78 8.84
CA LYS A 34 2.93 6.64 7.94
C LYS A 34 3.03 5.29 8.64
N PHE A 35 2.04 4.44 8.43
CA PHE A 35 1.94 3.09 9.00
C PHE A 35 2.03 1.99 7.92
N GLN A 36 2.12 0.75 8.39
CA GLN A 36 2.01 -0.46 7.56
C GLN A 36 0.83 -1.29 8.06
N ILE A 37 -0.08 -1.66 7.15
CA ILE A 37 -1.28 -2.44 7.48
C ILE A 37 -1.26 -3.73 6.69
N PHE A 38 -1.42 -4.85 7.39
CA PHE A 38 -1.32 -6.17 6.79
C PHE A 38 -2.05 -7.25 7.58
N ASP A 39 -2.44 -8.30 6.87
CA ASP A 39 -2.74 -9.61 7.43
C ASP A 39 -1.50 -10.52 7.38
N PRO A 40 -0.92 -10.92 8.53
CA PRO A 40 0.19 -11.88 8.60
C PRO A 40 -0.06 -13.19 7.84
N ALA A 41 -1.30 -13.68 7.83
CA ALA A 41 -1.63 -14.93 7.15
C ALA A 41 -1.48 -14.80 5.63
N LYS A 42 -1.87 -13.66 5.06
CA LYS A 42 -1.75 -13.37 3.62
C LYS A 42 -0.31 -13.04 3.23
N LEU A 43 0.40 -12.29 4.07
CA LEU A 43 1.81 -11.93 3.81
C LEU A 43 2.73 -13.15 3.79
N VAL A 44 2.60 -14.04 4.79
CA VAL A 44 3.47 -15.22 4.87
C VAL A 44 3.13 -16.20 3.77
N THR A 45 1.86 -16.44 3.46
CA THR A 45 1.49 -17.37 2.37
C THR A 45 1.89 -16.86 1.00
N ALA A 46 1.75 -15.55 0.73
CA ALA A 46 2.21 -14.93 -0.51
C ALA A 46 3.74 -15.00 -0.67
N ARG A 47 4.50 -14.83 0.42
CA ARG A 47 5.98 -14.89 0.42
C ARG A 47 6.54 -16.31 0.60
N ALA A 48 5.75 -17.26 1.10
CA ALA A 48 6.11 -18.66 1.33
C ALA A 48 6.12 -19.50 0.05
N ARG A 49 5.94 -18.90 -1.14
CA ARG A 49 6.37 -19.54 -2.40
C ARG A 49 7.90 -19.52 -2.52
N ARG A 50 8.62 -20.16 -1.58
CA ARG A 50 10.04 -20.49 -1.69
C ARG A 50 10.32 -21.93 -1.24
N ALA A 51 10.85 -22.68 -2.21
CA ALA A 51 11.63 -23.93 -2.16
C ALA A 51 11.48 -24.87 -0.96
N THR A 52 11.24 -26.14 -1.29
CA THR A 52 11.12 -27.36 -0.46
C THR A 52 12.30 -27.66 0.48
N TYR A 53 13.29 -26.76 0.61
CA TYR A 53 14.54 -27.00 1.35
C TYR A 53 14.80 -26.05 2.53
N GLN A 54 13.95 -25.05 2.80
CA GLN A 54 14.16 -24.10 3.92
C GLN A 54 13.56 -24.54 5.26
N THR A 55 13.25 -25.83 5.43
CA THR A 55 12.67 -26.38 6.66
C THR A 55 13.68 -26.66 7.79
N GLN A 56 14.93 -26.20 7.72
CA GLN A 56 15.95 -26.52 8.74
C GLN A 56 16.61 -25.33 9.45
N THR A 57 16.18 -24.08 9.23
CA THR A 57 16.84 -22.92 9.86
C THR A 57 15.88 -21.78 10.19
N VAL A 58 14.73 -22.08 10.80
CA VAL A 58 13.90 -21.04 11.44
C VAL A 58 13.95 -21.28 12.94
N GLY A 59 14.67 -20.39 13.64
CA GLY A 59 14.74 -20.36 15.10
C GLY A 59 13.35 -20.15 15.73
N ALA A 60 13.27 -20.29 17.05
CA ALA A 60 12.02 -20.21 17.80
C ALA A 60 11.19 -18.95 17.43
N GLY A 61 10.03 -19.17 16.82
CA GLY A 61 9.10 -18.16 16.30
C GLY A 61 9.08 -18.13 14.77
N SER A 62 8.00 -18.60 14.15
CA SER A 62 7.85 -18.52 12.70
C SER A 62 7.76 -17.05 12.24
N GLN A 63 8.06 -16.76 10.97
CA GLN A 63 7.86 -15.42 10.40
C GLN A 63 6.42 -14.92 10.62
N PHE A 64 5.46 -15.85 10.61
CA PHE A 64 4.07 -15.57 10.93
C PHE A 64 3.89 -15.07 12.37
N ASP A 65 4.51 -15.72 13.36
CA ASP A 65 4.41 -15.31 14.76
C ASP A 65 4.98 -13.91 14.99
N MET A 66 6.11 -13.61 14.34
CA MET A 66 6.73 -12.28 14.38
C MET A 66 5.84 -11.20 13.74
N LEU A 67 5.28 -11.46 12.54
CA LEU A 67 4.36 -10.52 11.91
C LEU A 67 3.07 -10.37 12.72
N LYS A 68 2.59 -11.46 13.33
CA LYS A 68 1.39 -11.44 14.16
C LYS A 68 1.57 -10.61 15.42
N SER A 69 2.75 -10.62 16.04
CA SER A 69 3.03 -9.76 17.19
C SER A 69 3.14 -8.28 16.85
N LEU A 70 3.39 -7.94 15.57
CA LEU A 70 3.48 -6.55 15.11
C LEU A 70 2.15 -5.99 14.59
N GLN A 71 1.14 -6.84 14.41
CA GLN A 71 -0.14 -6.44 13.82
C GLN A 71 -0.97 -5.60 14.78
N LEU A 72 -1.46 -4.45 14.29
CA LEU A 72 -2.58 -3.73 14.90
C LEU A 72 -3.89 -4.10 14.19
N SER A 73 -4.99 -4.09 14.94
CA SER A 73 -6.33 -4.30 14.43
C SER A 73 -6.85 -3.08 13.65
N PHE A 74 -7.90 -3.28 12.86
CA PHE A 74 -8.57 -2.19 12.15
C PHE A 74 -9.19 -1.14 13.08
N ASP A 75 -9.68 -1.53 14.26
CA ASP A 75 -10.21 -0.57 15.25
C ASP A 75 -9.10 0.28 15.87
N GLU A 76 -7.92 -0.29 16.07
CA GLU A 76 -6.73 0.48 16.47
C GLU A 76 -6.30 1.46 15.37
N PHE A 77 -6.35 1.06 14.10
CA PHE A 77 -6.11 1.99 13.00
C PHE A 77 -7.17 3.09 12.87
N ARG A 78 -8.45 2.80 13.14
CA ARG A 78 -9.50 3.83 13.25
C ARG A 78 -9.16 4.84 14.35
N THR A 79 -8.69 4.36 15.50
CA THR A 79 -8.25 5.20 16.62
C THR A 79 -7.06 6.07 16.22
N LEU A 80 -6.04 5.49 15.57
CA LEU A 80 -4.87 6.23 15.10
C LEU A 80 -5.22 7.28 14.06
N LYS A 81 -6.10 6.96 13.09
CA LYS A 81 -6.57 7.91 12.09
C LYS A 81 -7.29 9.08 12.72
N ALA A 82 -8.23 8.82 13.63
CA ALA A 82 -8.96 9.86 14.34
C ALA A 82 -8.04 10.75 15.18
N TYR A 83 -7.03 10.16 15.82
CA TYR A 83 -6.04 10.91 16.59
C TYR A 83 -5.16 11.80 15.70
N CYS A 84 -4.69 11.28 14.56
CA CYS A 84 -3.97 12.07 13.57
C CYS A 84 -4.78 13.30 13.11
N ASP A 85 -6.08 13.10 12.84
CA ASP A 85 -6.99 14.18 12.44
C ASP A 85 -7.16 15.23 13.55
N ASP A 86 -7.34 14.81 14.80
CA ASP A 86 -7.52 15.68 15.98
C ASP A 86 -6.30 16.59 16.21
N ILE A 87 -5.09 16.04 16.15
CA ILE A 87 -3.86 16.81 16.39
C ILE A 87 -3.34 17.50 15.10
N GLY A 88 -4.02 17.32 13.98
CA GLY A 88 -3.70 17.93 12.70
C GLY A 88 -2.39 17.45 12.06
N ILE A 89 -2.14 16.14 12.02
CA ILE A 89 -1.11 15.50 11.19
C ILE A 89 -1.79 14.55 10.20
N ALA A 90 -1.34 14.48 8.95
CA ALA A 90 -2.00 13.60 7.99
C ALA A 90 -1.64 12.13 8.26
N PHE A 91 -2.64 11.26 8.25
CA PHE A 91 -2.44 9.82 8.27
C PHE A 91 -2.10 9.31 6.86
N LEU A 92 -1.12 8.41 6.76
CA LEU A 92 -0.81 7.68 5.54
C LEU A 92 -0.53 6.22 5.90
N ALA A 93 -0.74 5.30 4.98
CA ALA A 93 -0.38 3.90 5.21
C ALA A 93 -0.01 3.17 3.92
N THR A 94 0.76 2.10 4.09
CA THR A 94 1.03 1.08 3.07
C THR A 94 0.21 -0.18 3.38
N PRO A 95 -0.81 -0.53 2.58
CA PRO A 95 -1.46 -1.83 2.66
C PRO A 95 -0.60 -2.89 1.96
N PHE A 96 -0.52 -4.09 2.53
CA PHE A 96 0.20 -5.24 1.93
C PHE A 96 -0.72 -6.36 1.44
N ASP A 97 -2.03 -6.14 1.51
CA ASP A 97 -3.05 -7.07 1.03
C ASP A 97 -4.33 -6.31 0.68
N GLU A 98 -5.23 -7.00 -0.01
CA GLU A 98 -6.48 -6.44 -0.54
C GLU A 98 -7.43 -5.94 0.55
N ASP A 99 -7.53 -6.64 1.69
CA ASP A 99 -8.43 -6.23 2.78
C ASP A 99 -7.90 -4.97 3.45
N SER A 100 -6.58 -4.91 3.67
CA SER A 100 -5.90 -3.73 4.18
C SER A 100 -6.07 -2.53 3.23
N ALA A 101 -6.03 -2.74 1.92
CA ALA A 101 -6.24 -1.69 0.93
C ALA A 101 -7.69 -1.19 0.93
N CYS A 102 -8.67 -2.09 0.91
CA CYS A 102 -10.09 -1.75 1.00
C CYS A 102 -10.41 -1.02 2.31
N PHE A 103 -9.89 -1.50 3.45
CA PHE A 103 -10.07 -0.83 4.74
C PHE A 103 -9.53 0.61 4.72
N LEU A 104 -8.34 0.84 4.17
CA LEU A 104 -7.79 2.19 4.08
C LEU A 104 -8.67 3.14 3.26
N ILE A 105 -9.20 2.66 2.14
CA ILE A 105 -9.87 3.50 1.15
C ILE A 105 -11.36 3.64 1.46
N ASP A 106 -12.05 2.52 1.67
CA ASP A 106 -13.50 2.46 1.81
C ASP A 106 -13.94 2.75 3.26
N ASP A 107 -13.20 2.28 4.27
CA ASP A 107 -13.57 2.47 5.69
C ASP A 107 -12.95 3.72 6.32
N LEU A 108 -11.63 3.94 6.13
CA LEU A 108 -10.94 5.13 6.68
C LEU A 108 -11.04 6.36 5.76
N GLY A 109 -11.56 6.21 4.55
CA GLY A 109 -11.71 7.30 3.60
C GLY A 109 -10.39 7.91 3.12
N CYS A 110 -9.28 7.16 3.18
CA CYS A 110 -7.97 7.67 2.75
C CYS A 110 -7.96 7.91 1.24
N ARG A 111 -7.62 9.14 0.83
CA ARG A 111 -7.54 9.54 -0.57
C ARG A 111 -6.16 9.41 -1.20
N THR A 112 -5.16 9.07 -0.40
CA THR A 112 -3.78 8.82 -0.83
C THR A 112 -3.29 7.52 -0.19
N VAL A 113 -2.73 6.62 -1.00
CA VAL A 113 -2.21 5.31 -0.56
C VAL A 113 -0.74 5.18 -0.93
N LYS A 114 0.08 4.70 0.00
CA LYS A 114 1.48 4.36 -0.28
C LYS A 114 1.57 2.92 -0.75
N VAL A 115 2.36 2.65 -1.78
CA VAL A 115 2.76 1.28 -2.17
C VAL A 115 4.26 1.11 -1.94
N GLY A 116 4.65 0.08 -1.19
CA GLY A 116 6.05 -0.25 -0.94
C GLY A 116 6.74 -0.86 -2.17
N SER A 117 8.07 -0.80 -2.24
CA SER A 117 8.82 -1.40 -3.36
C SER A 117 8.65 -2.91 -3.46
N GLY A 118 8.44 -3.59 -2.32
CA GLY A 118 8.20 -5.04 -2.30
C GLY A 118 6.86 -5.49 -2.88
N ASP A 119 5.94 -4.56 -3.13
CA ASP A 119 4.63 -4.79 -3.75
C ASP A 119 4.44 -3.92 -5.00
N MET A 120 5.51 -3.28 -5.47
CA MET A 120 5.45 -2.39 -6.61
C MET A 120 5.14 -3.14 -7.90
N ASP A 121 5.40 -4.44 -8.01
CA ASP A 121 5.01 -5.30 -9.14
C ASP A 121 3.80 -6.20 -8.82
N ASN A 122 3.12 -5.98 -7.70
CA ASN A 122 1.91 -6.70 -7.32
C ASN A 122 0.69 -6.18 -8.11
N ILE A 123 0.63 -6.56 -9.39
CA ILE A 123 -0.39 -6.09 -10.34
C ILE A 123 -1.84 -6.19 -9.83
N PRO A 124 -2.29 -7.31 -9.21
CA PRO A 124 -3.63 -7.39 -8.63
C PRO A 124 -3.91 -6.29 -7.60
N LEU A 125 -2.97 -6.07 -6.67
CA LEU A 125 -3.13 -5.05 -5.62
C LEU A 125 -3.11 -3.64 -6.22
N LEU A 126 -2.24 -3.37 -7.18
CA LEU A 126 -2.18 -2.07 -7.87
C LEU A 126 -3.48 -1.75 -8.60
N LEU A 127 -4.03 -2.74 -9.33
CA LEU A 127 -5.30 -2.62 -10.04
C LEU A 127 -6.44 -2.31 -9.07
N LEU A 128 -6.51 -3.04 -7.95
CA LEU A 128 -7.51 -2.82 -6.91
C LEU A 128 -7.42 -1.41 -6.32
N ILE A 129 -6.22 -0.95 -5.94
CA ILE A 129 -6.07 0.41 -5.37
C ILE A 129 -6.41 1.47 -6.41
N ALA A 130 -5.92 1.31 -7.64
CA ALA A 130 -6.13 2.27 -8.72
C ALA A 130 -7.60 2.39 -9.14
N SER A 131 -8.37 1.28 -9.12
CA SER A 131 -9.79 1.29 -9.48
C SER A 131 -10.69 1.96 -8.45
N LYS A 132 -10.16 2.28 -7.27
CA LYS A 132 -10.85 3.08 -6.25
C LYS A 132 -10.67 4.60 -6.46
N GLY A 133 -9.88 5.00 -7.46
CA GLY A 133 -9.71 6.40 -7.83
C GLY A 133 -8.97 7.24 -6.78
N VAL A 134 -8.09 6.63 -5.99
CA VAL A 134 -7.24 7.32 -5.01
C VAL A 134 -5.89 7.71 -5.63
N GLU A 135 -5.21 8.67 -5.01
CA GLU A 135 -3.82 8.98 -5.31
C GLU A 135 -2.90 7.87 -4.80
N MET A 136 -1.85 7.56 -5.57
CA MET A 136 -0.89 6.51 -5.24
C MET A 136 0.53 7.07 -5.18
N ILE A 137 1.24 6.75 -4.10
CA ILE A 137 2.66 7.04 -3.94
C ILE A 137 3.43 5.71 -3.98
N VAL A 138 4.08 5.40 -5.09
CA VAL A 138 4.71 4.10 -5.34
C VAL A 138 6.21 4.21 -5.21
N SER A 139 6.82 3.41 -4.33
CA SER A 139 8.28 3.33 -4.23
C SER A 139 8.81 2.36 -5.27
N THR A 140 9.88 2.72 -5.98
CA THR A 140 10.46 1.92 -7.07
C THR A 140 11.84 1.37 -6.73
N GLY A 141 12.20 1.32 -5.45
CA GLY A 141 13.49 0.78 -5.02
C GLY A 141 13.68 -0.67 -5.50
N MET A 142 14.89 -1.00 -5.96
CA MET A 142 15.27 -2.32 -6.52
C MET A 142 14.52 -2.74 -7.80
N ALA A 143 13.67 -1.89 -8.37
CA ALA A 143 12.92 -2.19 -9.58
C ALA A 143 13.71 -1.86 -10.85
N THR A 144 13.55 -2.70 -11.86
CA THR A 144 13.92 -2.42 -13.23
C THR A 144 12.93 -1.45 -13.89
N VAL A 145 13.36 -0.77 -14.95
CA VAL A 145 12.49 0.13 -15.73
C VAL A 145 11.27 -0.63 -16.29
N ASP A 146 11.44 -1.89 -16.68
CA ASP A 146 10.35 -2.72 -17.21
C ASP A 146 9.34 -3.13 -16.12
N GLU A 147 9.80 -3.37 -14.89
CA GLU A 147 8.89 -3.55 -13.74
C GLU A 147 8.10 -2.28 -13.46
N ILE A 148 8.78 -1.14 -13.37
CA ILE A 148 8.12 0.17 -13.16
C ILE A 148 7.08 0.44 -14.24
N ARG A 149 7.42 0.17 -15.52
CA ARG A 149 6.49 0.34 -16.65
C ARG A 149 5.24 -0.53 -16.49
N ARG A 150 5.39 -1.81 -16.16
CA ARG A 150 4.24 -2.70 -15.94
C ARG A 150 3.33 -2.22 -14.81
N SER A 151 3.92 -1.73 -13.73
CA SER A 151 3.18 -1.17 -12.59
C SER A 151 2.42 0.09 -12.99
N VAL A 152 3.07 0.99 -13.73
CA VAL A 152 2.46 2.20 -14.27
C VAL A 152 1.28 1.86 -15.19
N ASP A 153 1.45 0.88 -16.08
CA ASP A 153 0.40 0.44 -17.01
C ASP A 153 -0.80 -0.17 -16.24
N ALA A 154 -0.55 -0.94 -15.19
CA ALA A 154 -1.59 -1.49 -14.33
C ALA A 154 -2.37 -0.41 -13.59
N ILE A 155 -1.68 0.56 -13.00
CA ILE A 155 -2.32 1.69 -12.32
C ILE A 155 -3.14 2.53 -13.32
N ALA A 156 -2.61 2.75 -14.54
CA ALA A 156 -3.32 3.44 -15.62
C ALA A 156 -4.64 2.73 -15.97
N TYR A 157 -4.60 1.41 -16.13
CA TYR A 157 -5.79 0.60 -16.42
C TYR A 157 -6.83 0.72 -15.31
N GLY A 158 -6.44 0.52 -14.04
CA GLY A 158 -7.36 0.65 -12.90
C GLY A 158 -8.01 2.04 -12.83
N GLN A 159 -7.26 3.11 -13.11
CA GLN A 159 -7.80 4.46 -13.14
C GLN A 159 -8.77 4.72 -14.30
N ILE A 160 -8.54 4.11 -15.47
CA ILE A 160 -9.50 4.15 -16.56
C ILE A 160 -10.80 3.43 -16.15
N CYS A 161 -10.69 2.27 -15.51
CA CYS A 161 -11.85 1.55 -15.00
C CYS A 161 -12.64 2.39 -13.98
N TYR A 162 -11.96 3.05 -13.04
CA TYR A 162 -12.59 3.97 -12.09
C TYR A 162 -13.39 5.08 -12.80
N ARG A 163 -12.78 5.74 -13.80
CA ARG A 163 -13.43 6.83 -14.54
C ARG A 163 -14.63 6.39 -15.36
N ASN A 164 -14.56 5.17 -15.90
CA ASN A 164 -15.64 4.58 -16.69
C ASN A 164 -16.71 3.92 -15.82
N GLY A 165 -16.50 3.81 -14.50
CA GLY A 165 -17.40 3.11 -13.60
C GLY A 165 -17.44 1.60 -13.83
N THR A 166 -16.35 1.01 -14.32
CA THR A 166 -16.23 -0.43 -14.61
C THR A 166 -15.34 -1.12 -13.58
N ASP A 167 -15.57 -2.41 -13.34
CA ASP A 167 -14.67 -3.23 -12.51
C ASP A 167 -13.48 -3.71 -13.36
N PRO A 168 -12.21 -3.45 -12.99
CA PRO A 168 -11.05 -3.96 -13.73
C PRO A 168 -10.97 -5.50 -13.75
N PHE A 169 -11.71 -6.19 -12.89
CA PHE A 169 -11.81 -7.64 -12.83
C PHE A 169 -13.11 -8.19 -13.43
N GLU A 170 -13.89 -7.34 -14.10
CA GLU A 170 -15.08 -7.77 -14.83
C GLU A 170 -14.71 -8.80 -15.90
N GLY A 171 -15.20 -10.04 -15.76
CA GLY A 171 -14.84 -11.14 -16.64
C GLY A 171 -13.51 -11.84 -16.29
N GLY A 172 -12.88 -11.51 -15.16
CA GLY A 172 -11.65 -12.13 -14.66
C GLY A 172 -10.46 -11.18 -14.70
N PHE A 173 -9.25 -11.72 -14.51
CA PHE A 173 -8.04 -10.91 -14.50
C PHE A 173 -7.76 -10.32 -15.90
N PRO A 174 -7.51 -9.00 -16.03
CA PRO A 174 -7.33 -8.37 -17.32
C PRO A 174 -6.09 -8.89 -18.04
N SER A 175 -6.15 -8.96 -19.37
CA SER A 175 -5.01 -9.42 -20.16
C SER A 175 -3.87 -8.41 -20.12
N LEU A 176 -2.63 -8.90 -20.30
CA LEU A 176 -1.46 -8.02 -20.36
C LEU A 176 -1.56 -6.99 -21.50
N GLU A 177 -2.23 -7.35 -22.59
CA GLU A 177 -2.49 -6.45 -23.71
C GLU A 177 -3.41 -5.29 -23.30
N MET A 178 -4.51 -5.58 -22.60
CA MET A 178 -5.44 -4.56 -22.08
C MET A 178 -4.73 -3.57 -21.15
N ILE A 179 -3.91 -4.10 -20.22
CA ILE A 179 -3.12 -3.31 -19.28
C ILE A 179 -2.14 -2.40 -20.05
N THR A 180 -1.36 -2.96 -20.96
CA THR A 180 -0.31 -2.23 -21.70
C THR A 180 -0.88 -1.15 -22.61
N GLN A 181 -2.00 -1.42 -23.31
CA GLN A 181 -2.67 -0.44 -24.18
C GLN A 181 -3.15 0.78 -23.38
N SER A 182 -3.68 0.54 -22.18
CA SER A 182 -4.19 1.57 -21.27
C SER A 182 -3.08 2.46 -20.71
N GLY A 183 -1.92 1.88 -20.41
CA GLY A 183 -0.71 2.60 -20.03
C GLY A 183 -0.27 3.62 -21.09
N ARG A 184 -0.22 3.20 -22.37
CA ARG A 184 0.15 4.09 -23.49
C ARG A 184 -0.81 5.27 -23.63
N SER A 185 -2.12 5.00 -23.64
CA SER A 185 -3.16 6.03 -23.74
C SER A 185 -3.09 7.06 -22.58
N SER A 186 -2.80 6.58 -21.37
CA SER A 186 -2.72 7.45 -20.18
C SER A 186 -1.47 8.32 -20.14
N GLN A 187 -0.34 7.84 -20.68
CA GLN A 187 0.88 8.64 -20.84
C GLN A 187 0.71 9.72 -21.91
N GLU A 188 0.07 9.39 -23.03
CA GLU A 188 -0.21 10.34 -24.13
C GLU A 188 -1.13 11.48 -23.69
N ASN A 189 -2.12 11.19 -22.84
CA ASN A 189 -3.08 12.18 -22.37
C ASN A 189 -2.65 12.92 -21.08
N GLY A 190 -1.46 12.62 -20.53
CA GLY A 190 -0.92 13.26 -19.33
C GLY A 190 -1.73 13.02 -18.05
N THR A 191 -2.71 12.11 -18.09
CA THR A 191 -3.67 11.95 -16.99
C THR A 191 -3.08 11.29 -15.76
N LEU A 192 -1.92 10.64 -15.91
CA LEU A 192 -1.26 9.85 -14.86
C LEU A 192 -0.60 10.71 -13.77
N ALA A 193 -0.06 11.87 -14.16
CA ALA A 193 0.70 12.74 -13.27
C ALA A 193 -0.17 13.36 -12.15
N ALA A 194 -1.49 13.40 -12.34
CA ALA A 194 -2.41 13.92 -11.34
C ALA A 194 -2.66 12.94 -10.17
N PHE A 195 -2.37 11.65 -10.34
CA PHE A 195 -2.72 10.63 -9.34
C PHE A 195 -1.54 9.74 -8.92
N LEU A 196 -0.46 9.67 -9.70
CA LEU A 196 0.68 8.81 -9.41
C LEU A 196 1.94 9.64 -9.10
N THR A 197 2.51 9.40 -7.93
CA THR A 197 3.86 9.84 -7.56
C THR A 197 4.79 8.63 -7.47
N LEU A 198 5.88 8.64 -8.23
CA LEU A 198 6.96 7.65 -8.09
C LEU A 198 8.04 8.18 -7.14
N LEU A 199 8.45 7.36 -6.18
CA LEU A 199 9.56 7.66 -5.25
C LEU A 199 10.72 6.69 -5.50
N HIS A 200 11.90 7.25 -5.72
CA HIS A 200 13.16 6.52 -5.89
C HIS A 200 13.91 6.40 -4.57
#